data_AF-A0A956KL20-F1
#
_entry.id   AF-A0A956KL20-F1
#
_cell.length_a   1.000
_cell.length_b   1.000
_cell.length_c   1.000
_cell.angle_alpha   90.00
_cell.angle_beta   90.00
_cell.angle_gamma   90.00
#
_symmetry.space_group_name_H-M   'P 1'
#
loop_
_entity.id
_entity.type
_entity.pdbx_description
1 polymer ?
#
loop_
_entity_poly.entity_id
_entity_poly.type
_entity_poly.pdbx_seq_one_letter_code
_entity_poly.pdbx_strand_id
1 'polypeptide(L)'
;ISDRAGAFEEADGGTLFLDEVGELPLDLQPKLLRVLDRREVQRIGESQVRKVDVRVVAATHRDLRQMVGAGQFREDLYFRLSVMTVELPPLRDRGDDITLLANKFLEDFARVHGRAPKLNDEAKQVLLHEPWPGNVRQLKNTIERAAHLARNAVIEPADLHLGRREGRPVTKRQGEDEAVEGGEQITPGVLPEELYGLPFKEAKQHIVDEFERAYFSRLLAMTDNNLSRASAEAGITRYYLRELLKRLGMHKGSKKDED
;
A
#
# COMPACT_ATOMS: atom_id res chain seq x y z
N ILE A 1 36.24 14.97 -3.63
CA ILE A 1 35.17 14.56 -2.70
C ILE A 1 34.77 15.82 -1.96
N SER A 2 33.54 16.31 -2.16
CA SER A 2 33.06 17.57 -1.60
C SER A 2 32.68 17.38 -0.14
N ASP A 3 33.30 18.14 0.75
CA ASP A 3 33.06 18.16 2.20
C ASP A 3 31.73 18.85 2.49
N ARG A 4 30.63 18.07 2.52
CA ARG A 4 29.27 18.59 2.74
C ARG A 4 28.94 18.57 4.22
N ALA A 5 28.44 19.69 4.73
CA ALA A 5 27.94 19.81 6.10
C ALA A 5 26.85 18.75 6.38
N GLY A 6 26.87 18.16 7.59
CA GLY A 6 25.83 17.23 8.01
C GLY A 6 24.52 17.95 8.37
N ALA A 7 23.41 17.20 8.45
CA ALA A 7 22.08 17.77 8.71
C ALA A 7 21.99 18.59 10.02
N PHE A 8 22.74 18.23 11.06
CA PHE A 8 22.79 19.01 12.30
C PHE A 8 23.58 20.31 12.17
N GLU A 9 24.60 20.36 11.30
CA GLU A 9 25.33 21.58 11.01
C GLU A 9 24.49 22.50 10.12
N GLU A 10 23.78 21.95 9.13
CA GLU A 10 22.85 22.72 8.28
C GLU A 10 21.67 23.31 9.08
N ALA A 11 21.28 22.70 10.19
CA ALA A 11 20.19 23.14 11.06
C ALA A 11 20.63 24.01 12.26
N ASP A 12 21.90 24.39 12.35
CA ASP A 12 22.43 25.20 13.45
C ASP A 12 21.68 26.55 13.58
N GLY A 13 21.25 26.88 14.79
CA GLY A 13 20.37 28.02 15.09
C GLY A 13 18.89 27.81 14.69
N GLY A 14 18.52 26.62 14.22
CA GLY A 14 17.21 26.32 13.66
C GLY A 14 16.50 25.12 14.31
N THR A 15 15.69 24.43 13.50
CA THR A 15 14.95 23.22 13.91
C THR A 15 15.26 22.07 12.96
N LEU A 16 15.60 20.90 13.52
CA LEU A 16 15.79 19.66 12.79
C LEU A 16 14.61 18.73 13.06
N PHE A 17 13.95 18.29 11.98
CA PHE A 17 12.90 17.28 12.04
C PHE A 17 13.47 15.90 11.70
N LEU A 18 13.34 14.96 12.63
CA LEU A 18 13.75 13.56 12.47
C LEU A 18 12.51 12.69 12.30
N ASP A 19 12.26 12.22 11.07
CA ASP A 19 11.19 11.25 10.83
C ASP A 19 11.66 9.83 11.12
N GLU A 20 10.74 8.97 11.52
CA GLU A 20 10.97 7.54 11.78
C GLU A 20 12.13 7.24 12.74
N VAL A 21 12.28 8.00 13.83
CA VAL A 21 13.41 7.83 14.78
C VAL A 21 13.50 6.43 15.39
N GLY A 22 12.38 5.69 15.44
CA GLY A 22 12.36 4.28 15.86
C GLY A 22 13.02 3.30 14.89
N GLU A 23 13.30 3.70 13.65
CA GLU A 23 14.05 2.90 12.68
C GLU A 23 15.57 3.11 12.80
N LEU A 24 16.02 4.01 13.69
CA LEU A 24 17.43 4.33 13.84
C LEU A 24 18.23 3.11 14.36
N PRO A 25 19.25 2.66 13.61
CA PRO A 25 20.14 1.58 14.05
C PRO A 25 20.77 1.84 15.43
N LEU A 26 20.91 0.77 16.23
CA LEU A 26 21.41 0.84 17.61
C LEU A 26 22.80 1.50 17.72
N ASP A 27 23.65 1.36 16.72
CA ASP A 27 24.99 1.95 16.67
C ASP A 27 24.98 3.47 16.39
N LEU A 28 23.90 3.98 15.80
CA LEU A 28 23.70 5.42 15.57
C LEU A 28 23.00 6.12 16.74
N GLN A 29 22.28 5.39 17.58
CA GLN A 29 21.59 5.96 18.76
C GLN A 29 22.53 6.72 19.72
N PRO A 30 23.74 6.23 20.07
CA PRO A 30 24.70 6.99 20.88
C PRO A 30 25.18 8.28 20.23
N LYS A 31 25.28 8.31 18.89
CA LYS A 31 25.67 9.51 18.16
C LYS A 31 24.57 10.58 18.26
N LEU A 32 23.32 10.19 18.08
CA LEU A 32 22.18 11.08 18.25
C LEU A 32 22.10 11.60 19.70
N LEU A 33 22.25 10.71 20.69
CA LEU A 33 22.27 11.09 22.10
C LEU A 33 23.34 12.13 22.39
N ARG A 34 24.57 11.96 21.86
CA ARG A 34 25.65 12.93 22.04
C ARG A 34 25.27 14.32 21.53
N VAL A 35 24.59 14.42 20.39
CA VAL A 35 24.13 15.71 19.87
C VAL A 35 23.05 16.32 20.77
N LEU A 36 22.09 15.51 21.22
CA LEU A 36 20.99 15.99 22.07
C LEU A 36 21.44 16.41 23.47
N ASP A 37 22.45 15.74 24.04
CA ASP A 37 22.96 16.03 25.38
C ASP A 37 24.04 17.11 25.38
N ARG A 38 25.06 16.95 24.53
CA ARG A 38 26.26 17.80 24.54
C ARG A 38 26.22 18.92 23.53
N ARG A 39 25.24 18.93 22.61
CA ARG A 39 25.16 19.91 21.51
C ARG A 39 26.42 19.88 20.65
N GLU A 40 26.94 18.67 20.42
CA GLU A 40 28.21 18.43 19.74
C GLU A 40 28.03 17.46 18.58
N VAL A 41 28.58 17.83 17.43
CA VAL A 41 28.65 16.97 16.23
C VAL A 41 30.09 16.75 15.80
N GLN A 42 30.33 15.63 15.15
CA GLN A 42 31.64 15.25 14.64
C GLN A 42 31.46 14.68 13.22
N ARG A 43 32.23 15.19 12.25
CA ARG A 43 32.20 14.68 10.88
C ARG A 43 32.86 13.31 10.80
N ILE A 44 32.40 12.49 9.84
CA ILE A 44 33.01 11.18 9.60
C ILE A 44 34.45 11.39 9.13
N GLY A 45 35.41 10.80 9.84
CA GLY A 45 36.84 10.92 9.53
C GLY A 45 37.53 12.17 10.11
N GLU A 46 36.79 13.06 10.78
CA GLU A 46 37.35 14.21 11.48
C GLU A 46 37.31 13.97 13.00
N SER A 47 38.34 14.36 13.74
CA SER A 47 38.34 14.34 15.22
C SER A 47 37.84 15.64 15.84
N GLN A 48 37.66 16.68 15.03
CA GLN A 48 37.18 17.97 15.48
C GLN A 48 35.69 17.89 15.85
N VAL A 49 35.39 18.39 17.02
CA VAL A 49 34.02 18.51 17.53
C VAL A 49 33.52 19.92 17.26
N ARG A 50 32.29 20.03 16.77
CA ARG A 50 31.63 21.29 16.46
C ARG A 50 30.41 21.44 17.35
N LYS A 51 30.22 22.61 17.95
CA LYS A 51 29.02 22.91 18.73
C LYS A 51 27.89 23.32 17.81
N VAL A 52 26.68 22.84 18.08
CA VAL A 52 25.46 23.14 17.33
C VAL A 52 24.30 23.45 18.29
N ASP A 53 23.50 24.45 18.00
CA ASP A 53 22.28 24.76 18.74
C ASP A 53 21.06 24.49 17.87
N VAL A 54 20.43 23.34 18.09
CA VAL A 54 19.34 22.85 17.24
C VAL A 54 18.16 22.43 18.09
N ARG A 55 16.97 22.93 17.75
CA ARG A 55 15.72 22.38 18.27
C ARG A 55 15.40 21.09 17.52
N VAL A 56 15.32 19.97 18.22
CA VAL A 56 14.97 18.69 17.59
C VAL A 56 13.48 18.40 17.77
N VAL A 57 12.82 18.03 16.68
CA VAL A 57 11.46 17.47 16.67
C VAL A 57 11.56 16.09 16.03
N ALA A 58 11.12 15.05 16.72
CA ALA A 58 11.18 13.68 16.22
C ALA A 58 9.78 13.08 16.08
N ALA A 59 9.61 12.23 15.07
CA ALA A 59 8.39 11.46 14.82
C ALA A 59 8.73 9.98 14.66
N THR A 60 7.76 9.11 14.98
CA THR A 60 7.88 7.66 14.82
C THR A 60 6.50 7.03 14.80
N HIS A 61 6.36 5.93 14.06
CA HIS A 61 5.17 5.07 14.09
C HIS A 61 5.33 3.87 15.06
N ARG A 62 6.51 3.70 15.66
CA ARG A 62 6.82 2.63 16.61
C ARG A 62 6.65 3.08 18.05
N ASP A 63 6.25 2.17 18.93
CA ASP A 63 6.24 2.38 20.37
C ASP A 63 7.67 2.27 20.92
N LEU A 64 8.32 3.42 21.11
CA LEU A 64 9.69 3.49 21.63
C LEU A 64 9.82 2.88 23.03
N ARG A 65 8.78 2.95 23.87
CA ARG A 65 8.81 2.41 25.23
C ARG A 65 8.88 0.89 25.21
N GLN A 66 8.12 0.25 24.31
CA GLN A 66 8.24 -1.18 24.07
C GLN A 66 9.61 -1.56 23.49
N MET A 67 10.15 -0.75 22.58
CA MET A 67 11.48 -0.99 21.99
C MET A 67 12.61 -0.89 23.03
N VAL A 68 12.49 -0.01 24.02
CA VAL A 68 13.42 0.03 25.17
C VAL A 68 13.37 -1.28 25.95
N GLY A 69 12.16 -1.78 26.26
CA GLY A 69 11.99 -3.08 26.93
C GLY A 69 12.55 -4.27 26.14
N ALA A 70 12.54 -4.18 24.81
CA ALA A 70 13.11 -5.18 23.90
C ALA A 70 14.60 -5.00 23.60
N GLY A 71 15.27 -3.99 24.16
CA GLY A 71 16.68 -3.68 23.90
C GLY A 71 16.98 -3.17 22.47
N GLN A 72 15.95 -2.77 21.72
CA GLN A 72 16.05 -2.25 20.35
C GLN A 72 16.18 -0.72 20.30
N PHE A 73 15.92 -0.06 21.43
CA PHE A 73 16.09 1.37 21.59
C PHE A 73 16.73 1.67 22.95
N ARG A 74 17.65 2.62 23.01
CA ARG A 74 18.32 2.96 24.26
C ARG A 74 17.41 3.81 25.15
N GLU A 75 17.38 3.46 26.43
CA GLU A 75 16.59 4.14 27.44
C GLU A 75 16.99 5.63 27.61
N ASP A 76 18.29 5.91 27.59
CA ASP A 76 18.84 7.28 27.71
C ASP A 76 18.36 8.19 26.57
N LEU A 77 18.41 7.70 25.33
CA LEU A 77 17.91 8.41 24.16
C LEU A 77 16.39 8.61 24.21
N TYR A 78 15.64 7.60 24.67
CA TYR A 78 14.18 7.69 24.81
C TYR A 78 13.78 8.87 25.70
N PHE A 79 14.39 8.99 26.88
CA PHE A 79 14.08 10.07 27.81
C PHE A 79 14.50 11.45 27.29
N ARG A 80 15.57 11.51 26.48
CA ARG A 80 16.01 12.78 25.88
C ARG A 80 15.11 13.26 24.75
N LEU A 81 14.48 12.35 24.01
CA LEU A 81 13.51 12.67 22.96
C LEU A 81 12.11 12.93 23.52
N SER A 82 11.68 12.16 24.52
CA SER A 82 10.30 12.16 25.05
C SER A 82 10.05 13.23 26.10
N VAL A 83 10.58 14.44 25.89
CA VAL A 83 10.36 15.59 26.81
C VAL A 83 8.93 16.11 26.69
N MET A 84 8.43 16.23 25.46
CA MET A 84 7.05 16.59 25.16
C MET A 84 6.56 15.71 24.02
N THR A 85 5.55 14.90 24.28
CA THR A 85 4.97 13.97 23.32
C THR A 85 3.63 14.49 22.80
N VAL A 86 3.40 14.35 21.50
CA VAL A 86 2.12 14.63 20.86
C VAL A 86 1.68 13.36 20.15
N GLU A 87 0.58 12.78 20.61
CA GLU A 87 -0.02 11.62 19.95
C GLU A 87 -0.89 12.10 18.79
N LEU A 88 -0.57 11.64 17.58
CA LEU A 88 -1.35 11.96 16.38
C LEU A 88 -2.48 10.93 16.23
N PRO A 89 -3.77 11.34 16.31
CA PRO A 89 -4.87 10.41 16.15
C PRO A 89 -4.92 9.89 14.71
N PRO A 90 -5.29 8.62 14.49
CA PRO A 90 -5.53 8.10 13.15
C PRO A 90 -6.69 8.84 12.50
N LEU A 91 -6.75 8.83 11.17
CA LEU A 91 -7.71 9.60 10.39
C LEU A 91 -9.18 9.27 10.75
N ARG A 92 -9.48 8.01 11.05
CA ARG A 92 -10.83 7.56 11.46
C ARG A 92 -11.36 8.26 12.73
N ASP A 93 -10.47 8.74 13.60
CA ASP A 93 -10.85 9.39 14.85
C ASP A 93 -11.01 10.92 14.68
N ARG A 94 -10.82 11.44 13.45
CA ARG A 94 -10.86 12.87 13.13
C ARG A 94 -12.19 13.35 12.54
N GLY A 95 -13.15 12.44 12.32
CA GLY A 95 -14.51 12.77 11.87
C GLY A 95 -14.55 13.60 10.58
N ASP A 96 -15.05 14.84 10.67
CA ASP A 96 -15.29 15.75 9.54
C ASP A 96 -14.02 16.14 8.76
N ASP A 97 -12.84 15.96 9.35
CA ASP A 97 -11.54 16.16 8.68
C ASP A 97 -11.41 15.33 7.40
N ILE A 98 -12.05 14.14 7.35
CA ILE A 98 -12.02 13.28 6.16
C ILE A 98 -12.61 14.01 4.95
N THR A 99 -13.77 14.67 5.13
CA THR A 99 -14.44 15.41 4.05
C THR A 99 -13.64 16.65 3.66
N LEU A 100 -13.08 17.36 4.64
CA LEU A 100 -12.24 18.53 4.40
C LEU A 100 -10.99 18.17 3.58
N LEU A 101 -10.28 17.12 3.99
CA LEU A 101 -9.10 16.62 3.28
C LEU A 101 -9.44 16.12 1.88
N ALA A 102 -10.54 15.38 1.72
CA ALA A 102 -10.98 14.89 0.43
C ALA A 102 -11.23 16.05 -0.56
N ASN A 103 -11.93 17.10 -0.12
CA ASN A 103 -12.15 18.29 -0.93
C ASN A 103 -10.83 18.99 -1.28
N LYS A 104 -9.91 19.13 -0.32
CA LYS A 104 -8.58 19.71 -0.56
C LYS A 104 -7.82 18.95 -1.64
N PHE A 105 -7.85 17.62 -1.63
CA PHE A 105 -7.20 16.78 -2.64
C PHE A 105 -7.86 16.92 -4.02
N LEU A 106 -9.18 17.07 -4.08
CA LEU A 106 -9.88 17.35 -5.34
C LEU A 106 -9.54 18.72 -5.93
N GLU A 107 -9.36 19.74 -5.08
CA GLU A 107 -8.88 21.06 -5.51
C GLU A 107 -7.46 21.01 -6.06
N ASP A 108 -6.56 20.28 -5.39
CA ASP A 108 -5.18 20.09 -5.86
C ASP A 108 -5.16 19.33 -7.18
N PHE A 109 -5.98 18.28 -7.30
CA PHE A 109 -6.19 17.55 -8.55
C PHE A 109 -6.70 18.48 -9.66
N ALA A 110 -7.69 19.33 -9.37
CA ALA A 110 -8.25 20.24 -10.36
C ALA A 110 -7.25 21.27 -10.88
N ARG A 111 -6.36 21.75 -10.00
CA ARG A 111 -5.28 22.67 -10.37
C ARG A 111 -4.29 22.05 -11.34
N VAL A 112 -3.99 20.75 -11.17
CA VAL A 112 -3.01 20.03 -12.00
C VAL A 112 -3.63 19.55 -13.32
N HIS A 113 -4.87 19.07 -13.30
CA HIS A 113 -5.49 18.38 -14.43
C HIS A 113 -6.57 19.19 -15.17
N GLY A 114 -6.93 20.38 -14.68
CA GLY A 114 -7.94 21.25 -15.30
C GLY A 114 -9.36 20.67 -15.24
N ARG A 115 -9.61 19.67 -14.38
CA ARG A 115 -10.91 19.02 -14.17
C ARG A 115 -11.27 19.10 -12.70
N ALA A 116 -12.50 19.51 -12.38
CA ALA A 116 -12.95 19.65 -11.01
C ALA A 116 -14.03 18.59 -10.66
N PRO A 117 -13.64 17.31 -10.47
CA PRO A 117 -14.57 16.30 -10.02
C PRO A 117 -15.07 16.61 -8.60
N LYS A 118 -16.33 16.28 -8.33
CA LYS A 118 -16.97 16.48 -7.03
C LYS A 118 -17.47 15.16 -6.47
N LEU A 119 -17.36 14.97 -5.17
CA LEU A 119 -17.98 13.85 -4.46
C LEU A 119 -19.49 14.07 -4.38
N ASN A 120 -20.27 13.06 -4.78
CA ASN A 120 -21.68 13.02 -4.40
C ASN A 120 -21.83 12.70 -2.90
N ASP A 121 -23.04 12.87 -2.36
CA ASP A 121 -23.25 12.72 -0.92
C ASP A 121 -23.09 11.26 -0.46
N GLU A 122 -23.45 10.29 -1.29
CA GLU A 122 -23.24 8.87 -1.00
C GLU A 122 -21.74 8.53 -0.89
N ALA A 123 -20.90 9.05 -1.79
CA ALA A 123 -19.45 8.86 -1.75
C ALA A 123 -18.85 9.49 -0.49
N LYS A 124 -19.32 10.67 -0.07
CA LYS A 124 -18.90 11.28 1.20
C LYS A 124 -19.25 10.40 2.40
N GLN A 125 -20.47 9.85 2.42
CA GLN A 125 -20.88 8.94 3.50
C GLN A 125 -19.99 7.70 3.55
N VAL A 126 -19.66 7.11 2.42
CA VAL A 126 -18.73 5.97 2.38
C VAL A 126 -17.34 6.35 2.90
N LEU A 127 -16.81 7.52 2.53
CA LEU A 127 -15.51 7.99 3.01
C LEU A 127 -15.48 8.21 4.54
N LEU A 128 -16.57 8.70 5.13
CA LEU A 128 -16.67 8.95 6.57
C LEU A 128 -16.66 7.65 7.40
N HIS A 129 -17.20 6.56 6.87
CA HIS A 129 -17.32 5.28 7.59
C HIS A 129 -16.15 4.31 7.31
N GLU A 130 -15.24 4.64 6.40
CA GLU A 130 -14.10 3.81 6.08
C GLU A 130 -13.02 3.87 7.20
N PRO A 131 -12.42 2.73 7.61
CA PRO A 131 -11.46 2.69 8.73
C PRO A 131 -10.09 3.36 8.47
N TRP A 132 -9.77 3.70 7.23
CA TRP A 132 -8.52 4.35 6.80
C TRP A 132 -7.23 3.80 7.44
N PRO A 133 -6.89 2.51 7.31
CA PRO A 133 -5.65 1.93 7.85
C PRO A 133 -4.38 2.66 7.38
N GLY A 134 -4.37 3.21 6.16
CA GLY A 134 -3.25 4.02 5.65
C GLY A 134 -3.41 5.53 5.88
N ASN A 135 -4.34 5.93 6.75
CA ASN A 135 -4.63 7.32 7.13
C ASN A 135 -4.77 8.25 5.91
N VAL A 136 -4.27 9.49 6.04
CA VAL A 136 -4.35 10.55 5.03
C VAL A 136 -3.75 10.12 3.68
N ARG A 137 -2.70 9.29 3.68
CA ARG A 137 -2.07 8.80 2.45
C ARG A 137 -3.02 7.91 1.65
N GLN A 138 -3.71 6.99 2.33
CA GLN A 138 -4.72 6.15 1.69
C GLN A 138 -5.91 6.96 1.18
N LEU A 139 -6.39 7.94 1.97
CA LEU A 139 -7.45 8.84 1.55
C LEU A 139 -7.04 9.58 0.28
N LYS A 140 -5.87 10.24 0.28
CA LYS A 140 -5.35 10.96 -0.88
C LYS A 140 -5.31 10.10 -2.13
N ASN A 141 -4.68 8.92 -2.06
CA ASN A 141 -4.56 8.00 -3.20
C ASN A 141 -5.93 7.53 -3.69
N THR A 142 -6.89 7.34 -2.78
CA THR A 142 -8.26 6.93 -3.11
C THR A 142 -9.00 8.03 -3.85
N ILE A 143 -8.92 9.26 -3.37
CA ILE A 143 -9.55 10.43 -4.00
C ILE A 143 -8.92 10.74 -5.35
N GLU A 144 -7.59 10.73 -5.46
CA GLU A 144 -6.89 10.93 -6.73
C GLU A 144 -7.28 9.85 -7.75
N ARG A 145 -7.32 8.58 -7.35
CA ARG A 145 -7.76 7.49 -8.24
C ARG A 145 -9.22 7.68 -8.67
N ALA A 146 -10.11 7.97 -7.73
CA ALA A 146 -11.52 8.18 -8.03
C ALA A 146 -11.72 9.37 -8.98
N ALA A 147 -10.97 10.47 -8.80
CA ALA A 147 -10.99 11.64 -9.67
C ALA A 147 -10.56 11.33 -11.11
N HIS A 148 -9.63 10.39 -11.32
CA HIS A 148 -9.24 9.92 -12.65
C HIS A 148 -10.32 9.03 -13.32
N LEU A 149 -11.05 8.25 -12.52
CA LEU A 149 -12.04 7.28 -13.00
C LEU A 149 -13.44 7.88 -13.17
N ALA A 150 -13.72 8.98 -12.45
CA ALA A 150 -14.98 9.68 -12.44
C ALA A 150 -15.47 10.00 -13.86
N ARG A 151 -16.62 9.45 -14.22
CA ARG A 151 -17.34 9.82 -15.42
C ARG A 151 -18.16 11.06 -15.11
N ASN A 152 -18.19 12.04 -16.03
CA ASN A 152 -18.99 13.26 -15.88
C ASN A 152 -18.63 14.17 -14.68
N ALA A 153 -17.39 14.09 -14.17
CA ALA A 153 -16.91 14.92 -13.06
C ALA A 153 -17.71 14.78 -11.74
N VAL A 154 -18.41 13.66 -11.55
CA VAL A 154 -19.01 13.28 -10.28
C VAL A 154 -18.37 11.96 -9.84
N ILE A 155 -17.86 11.93 -8.61
CA ILE A 155 -17.31 10.74 -7.99
C ILE A 155 -18.44 10.06 -7.23
N GLU A 156 -18.75 8.84 -7.65
CA GLU A 156 -19.74 7.97 -7.01
C GLU A 156 -19.04 6.95 -6.10
N PRO A 157 -19.76 6.27 -5.18
CA PRO A 157 -19.18 5.23 -4.32
C PRO A 157 -18.38 4.16 -5.08
N ALA A 158 -18.83 3.78 -6.28
CA ALA A 158 -18.16 2.79 -7.13
C ALA A 158 -16.76 3.24 -7.57
N ASP A 159 -16.55 4.54 -7.79
CA ASP A 159 -15.27 5.09 -8.25
C ASP A 159 -14.20 5.08 -7.14
N LEU A 160 -14.62 5.05 -5.87
CA LEU A 160 -13.71 5.02 -4.72
C LEU A 160 -12.93 3.70 -4.65
N HIS A 161 -13.52 2.60 -5.15
CA HIS A 161 -12.93 1.25 -5.09
C HIS A 161 -12.45 0.86 -3.68
N LEU A 162 -13.20 1.28 -2.66
CA LEU A 162 -12.95 0.90 -1.27
C LEU A 162 -13.36 -0.56 -1.08
N GLY A 163 -12.46 -1.41 -0.61
CA GLY A 163 -12.79 -2.81 -0.31
C GLY A 163 -12.26 -3.89 -1.25
N ARG A 164 -11.33 -3.60 -2.19
CA ARG A 164 -10.41 -4.68 -2.62
C ARG A 164 -9.39 -4.91 -1.49
N ARG A 165 -9.86 -5.55 -0.41
CA ARG A 165 -9.03 -6.02 0.70
C ARG A 165 -8.01 -7.00 0.12
N GLU A 166 -6.75 -6.59 0.00
CA GLU A 166 -5.65 -7.54 -0.04
C GLU A 166 -5.65 -8.28 1.32
N GLY A 167 -6.18 -9.51 1.34
CA GLY A 167 -6.03 -10.47 2.43
C GLY A 167 -6.82 -10.21 3.72
N ARG A 168 -8.03 -10.78 3.81
CA ARG A 168 -8.51 -11.44 5.04
C ARG A 168 -9.72 -12.33 4.73
N PRO A 169 -9.69 -13.64 5.04
CA PRO A 169 -10.78 -14.55 4.77
C PRO A 169 -11.91 -14.34 5.78
N VAL A 170 -13.15 -14.36 5.29
CA VAL A 170 -14.36 -14.35 6.11
C VAL A 170 -14.52 -15.75 6.71
N THR A 171 -14.44 -15.86 8.03
CA THR A 171 -14.68 -17.12 8.75
C THR A 171 -16.17 -17.33 9.03
N LYS A 172 -16.62 -18.51 8.59
CA LYS A 172 -17.73 -19.36 9.07
C LYS A 172 -19.16 -18.81 9.09
N ARG A 173 -20.01 -19.47 8.30
CA ARG A 173 -21.17 -20.20 8.84
C ARG A 173 -21.17 -21.64 8.31
N GLN A 174 -21.51 -22.57 9.21
CA GLN A 174 -21.53 -24.02 9.05
C GLN A 174 -22.87 -24.49 8.47
N GLY A 175 -22.83 -25.67 7.84
CA GLY A 175 -23.97 -26.56 7.66
C GLY A 175 -24.32 -26.80 6.20
N GLU A 176 -23.84 -27.91 5.64
CA GLU A 176 -24.68 -29.06 5.23
C GLU A 176 -23.86 -30.00 4.34
N ASP A 177 -23.83 -31.27 4.76
CA ASP A 177 -23.32 -32.41 4.01
C ASP A 177 -24.10 -32.56 2.70
N GLU A 178 -23.41 -32.74 1.58
CA GLU A 178 -23.87 -33.64 0.53
C GLU A 178 -22.68 -34.08 -0.34
N ALA A 179 -22.45 -35.40 -0.34
CA ALA A 179 -21.53 -36.05 -1.23
C ALA A 179 -22.08 -36.02 -2.66
N VAL A 180 -21.31 -35.48 -3.60
CA VAL A 180 -21.51 -35.72 -5.03
C VAL A 180 -20.15 -35.99 -5.66
N GLU A 181 -19.98 -37.24 -6.10
CA GLU A 181 -18.90 -37.71 -6.94
C GLU A 181 -18.84 -36.94 -8.26
N GLY A 182 -17.62 -36.69 -8.75
CA GLY A 182 -17.37 -36.41 -10.16
C GLY A 182 -17.14 -34.94 -10.50
N GLY A 183 -15.87 -34.55 -10.51
CA GLY A 183 -15.38 -33.29 -11.06
C GLY A 183 -14.34 -32.68 -10.14
N GLU A 184 -13.12 -32.47 -10.65
CA GLU A 184 -12.08 -31.67 -9.99
C GLU A 184 -12.64 -30.27 -9.69
N GLN A 185 -13.27 -30.12 -8.52
CA GLN A 185 -13.75 -28.85 -8.03
C GLN A 185 -12.61 -28.20 -7.27
N ILE A 186 -12.13 -27.08 -7.79
CA ILE A 186 -11.28 -26.14 -7.06
C ILE A 186 -12.11 -25.66 -5.85
N THR A 187 -11.93 -26.31 -4.70
CA THR A 187 -12.54 -25.89 -3.43
C THR A 187 -11.73 -24.71 -2.89
N PRO A 188 -12.34 -23.54 -2.66
CA PRO A 188 -11.62 -22.38 -2.14
C PRO A 188 -11.01 -22.68 -0.76
N GLY A 189 -9.69 -22.84 -0.70
CA GLY A 189 -8.93 -22.99 0.55
C GLY A 189 -8.20 -24.32 0.76
N VAL A 190 -8.35 -25.29 -0.14
CA VAL A 190 -7.58 -26.55 -0.10
C VAL A 190 -6.63 -26.59 -1.31
N LEU A 191 -5.33 -26.60 -1.04
CA LEU A 191 -4.30 -26.79 -2.09
C LEU A 191 -4.10 -28.30 -2.31
N PRO A 192 -3.98 -28.77 -3.58
CA PRO A 192 -3.60 -30.15 -3.86
C PRO A 192 -2.33 -30.56 -3.11
N GLU A 193 -2.31 -31.75 -2.50
CA GLU A 193 -1.17 -32.21 -1.68
C GLU A 193 0.14 -32.26 -2.47
N GLU A 194 0.06 -32.50 -3.78
CA GLU A 194 1.18 -32.56 -4.72
C GLU A 194 2.01 -31.26 -4.76
N LEU A 195 1.41 -30.13 -4.40
CA LEU A 195 2.08 -28.82 -4.44
C LEU A 195 3.04 -28.58 -3.27
N TYR A 196 2.89 -29.29 -2.15
CA TYR A 196 3.77 -29.13 -0.99
C TYR A 196 5.18 -29.70 -1.21
N GLY A 197 5.36 -30.54 -2.25
CA GLY A 197 6.66 -31.05 -2.67
C GLY A 197 7.46 -30.11 -3.58
N LEU A 198 6.85 -29.01 -4.04
CA LEU A 198 7.45 -28.09 -5.01
C LEU A 198 7.98 -26.80 -4.33
N PRO A 199 9.01 -26.16 -4.91
CA PRO A 199 9.40 -24.81 -4.51
C PRO A 199 8.22 -23.84 -4.60
N PHE A 200 8.10 -22.93 -3.64
CA PHE A 200 6.98 -21.99 -3.52
C PHE A 200 6.60 -21.27 -4.83
N LYS A 201 7.61 -20.87 -5.62
CA LYS A 201 7.40 -20.18 -6.90
C LYS A 201 6.70 -21.07 -7.92
N GLU A 202 7.04 -22.36 -7.95
CA GLU A 202 6.46 -23.35 -8.86
C GLU A 202 5.06 -23.76 -8.39
N ALA A 203 4.91 -24.05 -7.10
CA ALA A 203 3.60 -24.34 -6.50
C ALA A 203 2.58 -23.21 -6.76
N LYS A 204 3.01 -21.95 -6.60
CA LYS A 204 2.19 -20.77 -6.93
C LYS A 204 1.84 -20.72 -8.42
N GLN A 205 2.80 -21.02 -9.30
CA GLN A 205 2.58 -20.94 -10.74
C GLN A 205 1.56 -21.98 -11.21
N HIS A 206 1.59 -23.20 -10.66
CA HIS A 206 0.61 -24.24 -10.96
C HIS A 206 -0.82 -23.79 -10.64
N ILE A 207 -1.05 -23.22 -9.45
CA ILE A 207 -2.36 -22.71 -9.05
C ILE A 207 -2.82 -21.56 -9.94
N VAL A 208 -1.92 -20.63 -10.26
CA VAL A 208 -2.25 -19.49 -11.14
C VAL A 208 -2.63 -19.99 -12.53
N ASP A 209 -1.90 -20.95 -13.09
CA ASP A 209 -2.15 -21.48 -14.43
C ASP A 209 -3.49 -22.24 -14.50
N GLU A 210 -3.80 -23.02 -13.48
CA GLU A 210 -5.07 -23.76 -13.37
C GLU A 210 -6.26 -22.79 -13.25
N PHE A 211 -6.15 -21.79 -12.36
CA PHE A 211 -7.14 -20.72 -12.24
C PHE A 211 -7.35 -19.99 -13.56
N GLU A 212 -6.27 -19.56 -14.22
CA GLU A 212 -6.35 -18.83 -15.47
C GLU A 212 -6.98 -19.70 -16.58
N ARG A 213 -6.68 -21.00 -16.63
CA ARG A 213 -7.33 -21.95 -17.55
C ARG A 213 -8.84 -22.05 -17.32
N ALA A 214 -9.25 -22.27 -16.08
CA ALA A 214 -10.66 -22.37 -15.73
C ALA A 214 -11.41 -21.06 -15.99
N TYR A 215 -10.81 -19.93 -15.65
CA TYR A 215 -11.42 -18.61 -15.83
C TYR A 215 -11.55 -18.24 -17.31
N PHE A 216 -10.46 -18.33 -18.08
CA PHE A 216 -10.50 -17.91 -19.48
C PHE A 216 -11.23 -18.89 -20.40
N SER A 217 -11.26 -20.19 -20.11
CA SER A 217 -12.09 -21.14 -20.85
C SER A 217 -13.57 -20.79 -20.74
N ARG A 218 -14.04 -20.50 -19.51
CA ARG A 218 -15.42 -20.08 -19.26
C ARG A 218 -15.74 -18.71 -19.87
N LEU A 219 -14.83 -17.75 -19.75
CA LEU A 219 -15.00 -16.42 -20.33
C LEU A 219 -15.07 -16.46 -21.86
N LEU A 220 -14.23 -17.29 -22.51
CA LEU A 220 -14.26 -17.48 -23.95
C LEU A 220 -15.54 -18.20 -24.41
N ALA A 221 -16.05 -19.15 -23.63
CA ALA A 221 -17.33 -19.80 -23.91
C ALA A 221 -18.51 -18.82 -23.82
N MET A 222 -18.53 -17.93 -22.83
CA MET A 222 -19.59 -16.92 -22.66
C MET A 222 -19.55 -15.80 -23.70
N THR A 223 -18.40 -15.58 -24.33
CA THR A 223 -18.20 -14.50 -25.30
C THR A 223 -18.10 -14.99 -26.74
N ASP A 224 -18.48 -16.25 -27.02
CA ASP A 224 -18.37 -16.89 -28.33
C ASP A 224 -16.96 -16.78 -28.95
N ASN A 225 -15.92 -16.93 -28.14
CA ASN A 225 -14.51 -16.73 -28.50
C ASN A 225 -14.15 -15.31 -29.01
N ASN A 226 -14.98 -14.30 -28.75
CA ASN A 226 -14.68 -12.93 -29.12
C ASN A 226 -13.66 -12.31 -28.16
N LEU A 227 -12.39 -12.32 -28.57
CA LEU A 227 -11.26 -11.79 -27.79
C LEU A 227 -11.42 -10.32 -27.36
N SER A 228 -12.09 -9.50 -28.17
CA SER A 228 -12.30 -8.07 -27.86
C SER A 228 -13.33 -7.90 -26.75
N ARG A 229 -14.40 -8.69 -26.78
CA ARG A 229 -15.43 -8.71 -25.73
C ARG A 229 -14.89 -9.33 -24.43
N ALA A 230 -14.19 -10.46 -24.55
CA ALA A 230 -13.54 -11.13 -23.41
C ALA A 230 -12.52 -10.24 -22.71
N SER A 231 -11.70 -9.49 -23.44
CA SER A 231 -10.73 -8.55 -22.84
C SER A 231 -11.40 -7.36 -22.13
N ALA A 232 -12.49 -6.83 -22.70
CA ALA A 232 -13.28 -5.78 -22.05
C ALA A 232 -13.95 -6.27 -20.76
N GLU A 233 -14.49 -7.49 -20.77
CA GLU A 233 -15.19 -8.10 -19.63
C GLU A 233 -14.24 -8.55 -18.52
N ALA A 234 -13.03 -9.01 -18.88
CA ALA A 234 -11.95 -9.29 -17.93
C ALA A 234 -11.21 -8.04 -17.43
N GLY A 235 -11.46 -6.86 -18.02
CA GLY A 235 -10.79 -5.61 -17.64
C GLY A 235 -9.28 -5.59 -17.94
N ILE A 236 -8.81 -6.39 -18.90
CA ILE A 236 -7.40 -6.46 -19.30
C ILE A 236 -7.22 -6.10 -20.77
N THR A 237 -6.00 -5.72 -21.18
CA THR A 237 -5.76 -5.40 -22.60
C THR A 237 -5.87 -6.66 -23.48
N ARG A 238 -6.37 -6.48 -24.71
CA ARG A 238 -6.46 -7.56 -25.70
C ARG A 238 -5.11 -8.23 -25.98
N TYR A 239 -4.03 -7.45 -25.97
CA TYR A 239 -2.67 -7.97 -26.15
C TYR A 239 -2.27 -8.89 -25.00
N TYR A 240 -2.52 -8.47 -23.74
CA TYR A 240 -2.19 -9.26 -22.56
C TYR A 240 -3.02 -10.55 -22.47
N LEU A 241 -4.33 -10.47 -22.76
CA LEU A 241 -5.18 -11.66 -22.86
C LEU A 241 -4.65 -12.65 -23.90
N ARG A 242 -4.19 -12.17 -25.06
CA ARG A 242 -3.63 -13.03 -26.12
C ARG A 242 -2.36 -13.73 -25.67
N GLU A 243 -1.45 -13.03 -24.98
CA GLU A 243 -0.22 -13.63 -24.46
C GLU A 243 -0.50 -14.65 -23.35
N LEU A 244 -1.48 -14.40 -22.48
CA LEU A 244 -1.95 -15.38 -21.48
C LEU A 244 -2.53 -16.63 -22.14
N LEU A 245 -3.41 -16.47 -23.13
CA LEU A 245 -4.00 -17.62 -23.85
C LEU A 245 -2.95 -18.45 -24.61
N LYS A 246 -1.91 -17.81 -25.17
CA LYS A 246 -0.78 -18.52 -25.78
C LYS A 246 0.02 -19.31 -24.77
N ARG A 247 0.37 -18.69 -23.63
CA ARG A 247 1.13 -19.33 -22.55
C ARG A 247 0.38 -20.55 -21.98
N LEU A 248 -0.95 -20.48 -21.92
CA LEU A 248 -1.80 -21.57 -21.43
C LEU A 248 -2.18 -22.59 -22.51
N GLY A 249 -1.71 -22.42 -23.75
CA GLY A 249 -2.00 -23.34 -24.86
C GLY A 249 -3.42 -23.27 -25.41
N MET A 250 -4.19 -22.23 -25.07
CA MET A 250 -5.61 -22.07 -25.42
C MET A 250 -5.84 -21.19 -26.67
N HIS A 251 -4.79 -20.86 -27.43
CA HIS A 251 -4.90 -20.04 -28.63
C HIS A 251 -5.13 -20.91 -29.87
N LYS A 252 -6.35 -20.91 -30.41
CA LYS A 252 -6.60 -21.40 -31.79
C LYS A 252 -5.92 -20.44 -32.76
N GLY A 253 -4.77 -20.83 -33.28
CA GLY A 253 -4.20 -20.20 -34.46
C GLY A 253 -5.22 -20.26 -35.59
N SER A 254 -5.42 -19.14 -36.27
CA SER A 254 -6.10 -19.09 -37.56
C SER A 254 -5.41 -20.06 -38.52
N LYS A 255 -5.99 -21.24 -38.73
CA LYS A 255 -5.82 -21.96 -39.99
C LYS A 255 -6.44 -21.07 -41.05
N LYS A 256 -5.58 -20.40 -41.82
CA LYS A 256 -5.95 -19.84 -43.12
C LYS A 256 -6.32 -20.99 -44.02
N ASP A 257 -7.45 -20.84 -44.70
CA ASP A 257 -7.73 -21.48 -45.97
C ASP A 257 -6.54 -21.27 -46.92
N GLU A 258 -6.00 -22.36 -47.46
CA GLU A 258 -5.29 -22.42 -48.73
C GLU A 258 -5.69 -23.75 -49.38
N ASP A 259 -6.55 -23.61 -50.39
CA ASP A 259 -6.94 -24.47 -51.54
C ASP A 259 -7.10 -25.99 -51.39
#